data_AF-A0A251Y6P2-F1
#
_entry.id   AF-A0A251Y6P2-F1
#
_cell.length_a   1.000
_cell.length_b   1.000
_cell.length_c   1.000
_cell.angle_alpha   90.00
_cell.angle_beta   90.00
_cell.angle_gamma   90.00
#
_symmetry.space_group_name_H-M   'P 1'
#
loop_
_entity.id
_entity.type
_entity.pdbx_description
1 polymer ?
#
loop_
_entity_poly.entity_id
_entity_poly.type
_entity_poly.pdbx_seq_one_letter_code
_entity_poly.pdbx_strand_id
1 'polypeptide(L)'
;MAWSNEAEIRLTGSPDAVAQVAWVELCHELRCSVSAEDPRDPVTDDTPAGYRDFEAVPSGADAWVVRFLMSAPELVTLTAYAGDATVLATADADLAWTRVGGSEQCGGPSVADPVDLPIPG
;
A
#
# COMPACT_ATOMS: atom_id res chain seq x y z
N MET A 1 -18.59 -3.53 -13.96
CA MET A 1 -18.25 -2.37 -13.11
C MET A 1 -17.02 -2.76 -12.32
N ALA A 2 -16.02 -1.89 -12.25
CA ALA A 2 -14.82 -2.13 -11.44
C ALA A 2 -14.89 -1.29 -10.17
N TRP A 3 -14.39 -1.80 -9.06
CA TRP A 3 -14.25 -1.08 -7.79
C TRP A 3 -12.85 -1.30 -7.23
N SER A 4 -12.38 -0.34 -6.44
CA SER A 4 -11.13 -0.44 -5.70
C SER A 4 -11.44 -0.67 -4.22
N ASN A 5 -10.64 -1.52 -3.60
CA ASN A 5 -10.51 -1.58 -2.15
C ASN A 5 -9.30 -0.74 -1.72
N GLU A 6 -9.28 -0.28 -0.48
CA GLU A 6 -8.20 0.55 0.05
C GLU A 6 -7.72 0.06 1.42
N ALA A 7 -6.41 0.03 1.64
CA ALA A 7 -5.79 -0.19 2.94
C ALA A 7 -4.88 1.00 3.28
N GLU A 8 -4.94 1.48 4.51
CA GLU A 8 -4.04 2.53 5.00
C GLU A 8 -2.86 1.90 5.75
N ILE A 9 -1.66 2.37 5.44
CA ILE A 9 -0.43 2.04 6.17
C ILE A 9 0.02 3.30 6.89
N ARG A 10 0.33 3.18 8.18
CA ARG A 10 0.90 4.26 8.99
C ARG A 10 2.33 3.92 9.37
N LEU A 11 3.24 4.81 9.04
CA LEU A 11 4.63 4.73 9.45
C LEU A 11 4.73 5.22 10.89
N THR A 12 5.23 4.35 11.78
CA THR A 12 5.39 4.69 13.20
C THR A 12 6.87 4.67 13.56
N GLY A 13 7.31 5.56 14.46
CA GLY A 13 8.72 5.69 14.82
C GLY A 13 9.10 7.12 15.17
N SER A 14 10.41 7.41 15.22
CA SER A 14 10.88 8.79 15.36
C SER A 14 10.62 9.57 14.06
N PRO A 15 10.37 10.89 14.12
CA PRO A 15 10.17 11.70 12.92
C PRO A 15 11.34 11.60 11.92
N ASP A 16 12.57 11.53 12.42
CA ASP A 16 13.78 11.40 11.59
C ASP A 16 13.88 10.03 10.91
N ALA A 17 13.39 8.96 11.55
CA ALA A 17 13.35 7.63 10.95
C ALA A 17 12.26 7.55 9.87
N VAL A 18 11.06 8.04 10.16
CA VAL A 18 9.95 8.09 9.20
C VAL A 18 10.30 8.94 7.98
N ALA A 19 10.97 10.08 8.17
CA ALA A 19 11.38 10.97 7.08
C ALA A 19 12.42 10.36 6.12
N GLN A 20 13.06 9.25 6.48
CA GLN A 20 13.96 8.52 5.58
C GLN A 20 13.21 7.60 4.61
N VAL A 21 11.93 7.28 4.89
CA VAL A 21 11.12 6.43 4.01
C VAL A 21 10.75 7.22 2.75
N ALA A 22 11.21 6.74 1.61
CA ALA A 22 10.92 7.29 0.30
C ALA A 22 9.70 6.63 -0.34
N TRP A 23 9.51 5.32 -0.15
CA TRP A 23 8.28 4.63 -0.56
C TRP A 23 7.97 3.40 0.31
N VAL A 24 6.73 2.94 0.19
CA VAL A 24 6.25 1.71 0.80
C VAL A 24 5.76 0.75 -0.27
N GLU A 25 6.08 -0.52 -0.08
CA GLU A 25 5.60 -1.63 -0.87
C GLU A 25 4.75 -2.54 0.02
N LEU A 26 3.58 -2.95 -0.48
CA LEU A 26 2.76 -3.98 0.12
C LEU A 26 2.75 -5.16 -0.85
N CYS A 27 3.19 -6.32 -0.39
CA CYS A 27 3.20 -7.56 -1.15
C CYS A 27 2.16 -8.52 -0.60
N HIS A 28 1.47 -9.21 -1.49
CA HIS A 28 0.72 -10.42 -1.16
C HIS A 28 1.21 -11.58 -2.05
N GLU A 29 0.67 -12.78 -1.88
CA GLU A 29 1.20 -14.02 -2.49
C GLU A 29 1.44 -13.98 -4.01
N LEU A 30 0.79 -13.08 -4.75
CA LEU A 30 0.86 -13.03 -6.21
C LEU A 30 1.79 -11.93 -6.74
N ARG A 31 1.95 -10.81 -6.02
CA ARG A 31 2.63 -9.60 -6.50
C ARG A 31 2.78 -8.56 -5.39
N CYS A 32 3.57 -7.54 -5.70
CA CYS A 32 3.73 -6.34 -4.87
C CYS A 32 3.05 -5.13 -5.52
N SER A 33 2.67 -4.18 -4.67
CA SER A 33 2.13 -2.89 -5.10
C SER A 33 3.21 -2.10 -5.81
N VAL A 34 2.85 -1.43 -6.88
CA VAL A 34 3.75 -0.44 -7.50
C VAL A 34 3.56 0.92 -6.85
N SER A 35 4.59 1.74 -6.86
CA SER A 35 4.55 3.11 -6.35
C SER A 35 5.31 4.00 -7.34
N ALA A 36 4.78 5.20 -7.60
CA ALA A 36 5.43 6.16 -8.49
C ALA A 36 6.78 6.64 -7.93
N GLU A 37 6.97 6.47 -6.63
CA GLU A 37 8.16 6.81 -5.87
C GLU A 37 9.24 5.70 -5.92
N ASP A 38 8.92 4.49 -6.39
CA ASP A 38 9.89 3.39 -6.51
C ASP A 38 10.79 3.59 -7.76
N PRO A 39 12.10 3.86 -7.59
CA PRO A 39 13.03 4.05 -8.70
C PRO A 39 13.33 2.76 -9.48
N ARG A 40 12.90 1.59 -8.97
CA ARG A 40 13.06 0.28 -9.60
C ARG A 40 11.91 -0.04 -10.55
N ASP A 41 10.76 0.65 -10.43
CA ASP A 41 9.65 0.46 -11.36
C ASP A 41 10.10 0.96 -12.74
N PRO A 42 10.16 0.10 -13.78
CA PRO A 42 10.48 0.57 -15.11
C PRO A 42 9.48 1.67 -15.50
N VAL A 43 9.99 2.81 -15.97
CA VAL A 43 9.24 4.03 -16.36
C VAL A 43 8.28 3.80 -17.56
N THR A 44 7.80 2.57 -17.79
CA THR A 44 7.14 2.14 -19.02
C THR A 44 5.71 1.65 -18.82
N ASP A 45 5.05 2.00 -17.72
CA ASP A 45 3.60 1.85 -17.64
C ASP A 45 2.93 3.23 -17.64
N ASP A 46 2.54 3.68 -18.85
CA ASP A 46 1.73 4.89 -19.11
C ASP A 46 0.34 4.82 -18.44
N THR A 47 0.01 3.71 -17.78
CA THR A 47 -1.19 3.58 -16.96
C THR A 47 -1.16 4.65 -15.85
N PRO A 48 -2.09 5.62 -15.87
CA PRO A 48 -2.10 6.68 -14.86
C PRO A 48 -2.33 6.11 -13.46
N ALA A 49 -1.79 6.78 -12.44
CA ALA A 49 -2.05 6.45 -11.04
C ALA A 49 -3.57 6.39 -10.78
N GLY A 50 -4.01 5.38 -10.02
CA GLY A 50 -5.42 5.05 -9.79
C GLY A 50 -6.08 4.16 -10.84
N TYR A 51 -5.41 3.88 -11.97
CA TYR A 51 -5.82 2.85 -12.94
C TYR A 51 -4.98 1.57 -12.83
N ARG A 52 -3.96 1.57 -11.97
CA ARG A 52 -3.15 0.40 -11.70
C ARG A 52 -3.89 -0.52 -10.73
N ASP A 53 -3.88 -1.81 -11.06
CA ASP A 53 -4.66 -2.79 -10.30
C ASP A 53 -4.19 -2.98 -8.85
N PHE A 54 -2.96 -2.54 -8.54
CA PHE A 54 -2.38 -2.64 -7.21
C PHE A 54 -1.28 -1.60 -7.03
N GLU A 55 -1.58 -0.49 -6.35
CA GLU A 55 -0.65 0.62 -6.17
C GLU A 55 -0.59 1.09 -4.72
N ALA A 56 0.58 1.56 -4.28
CA ALA A 56 0.77 2.31 -3.05
C ALA A 56 1.02 3.78 -3.40
N VAL A 57 0.27 4.68 -2.76
CA VAL A 57 0.39 6.13 -2.93
C VAL A 57 0.57 6.83 -1.59
N PRO A 58 1.43 7.85 -1.50
CA PRO A 58 1.55 8.64 -0.28
C PRO A 58 0.26 9.41 -0.04
N SER A 59 -0.26 9.36 1.19
CA SER A 59 -1.48 10.05 1.62
C SER A 59 -1.23 11.09 2.71
N GLY A 60 0.00 11.15 3.24
CA GLY A 60 0.45 12.07 4.28
C GLY A 60 1.97 12.03 4.45
N ALA A 61 2.48 12.65 5.51
CA ALA A 61 3.92 12.64 5.82
C ALA A 61 4.40 11.27 6.34
N ASP A 62 3.50 10.51 6.95
CA ASP A 62 3.72 9.24 7.63
C ASP A 62 2.67 8.20 7.23
N ALA A 63 1.94 8.43 6.13
CA ALA A 63 0.82 7.59 5.74
C ALA A 63 0.85 7.28 4.24
N TRP A 64 0.47 6.04 3.93
CA TRP A 64 0.32 5.53 2.57
C TRP A 64 -1.04 4.88 2.43
N VAL A 65 -1.67 5.02 1.27
CA VAL A 65 -2.87 4.27 0.88
C VAL A 65 -2.48 3.28 -0.20
N VAL A 66 -2.85 2.02 0.01
CA VAL A 66 -2.68 0.96 -0.97
C VAL A 66 -4.04 0.63 -1.57
N ARG A 67 -4.14 0.69 -2.88
CA ARG A 67 -5.36 0.41 -3.64
C ARG A 67 -5.29 -0.95 -4.29
N PHE A 68 -6.40 -1.68 -4.24
CA PHE A 68 -6.54 -3.02 -4.77
C PHE A 68 -7.74 -3.09 -5.71
N LEU A 69 -7.52 -3.36 -6.99
CA LEU A 69 -8.61 -3.52 -7.94
C LEU A 69 -9.31 -4.87 -7.71
N MET A 70 -10.52 -4.80 -7.16
CA MET A 70 -11.40 -5.95 -6.94
C MET A 70 -10.77 -7.12 -6.15
N SER A 71 -9.64 -6.91 -5.45
CA SER A 71 -8.97 -7.89 -4.59
C SER A 71 -8.91 -7.40 -3.14
N ALA A 72 -8.96 -8.32 -2.19
CA ALA A 72 -8.94 -8.03 -0.76
C ALA A 72 -8.12 -9.11 -0.04
N PRO A 73 -6.78 -9.09 -0.18
CA PRO A 73 -5.93 -10.09 0.49
C PRO A 73 -6.00 -9.92 2.01
N GLU A 74 -5.94 -11.03 2.74
CA GLU A 74 -5.98 -11.01 4.21
C GLU A 74 -4.59 -10.88 4.82
N LEU A 75 -3.57 -11.50 4.23
CA LEU A 75 -2.19 -11.47 4.73
C LEU A 75 -1.28 -10.78 3.72
N VAL A 76 -0.46 -9.85 4.22
CA VAL A 76 0.43 -9.04 3.40
C VAL A 76 1.78 -8.83 4.10
N THR A 77 2.82 -8.56 3.30
CA THR A 77 4.12 -8.12 3.81
C THR A 77 4.32 -6.67 3.39
N LEU A 78 4.54 -5.81 4.38
CA LEU A 78 4.84 -4.39 4.22
C LEU A 78 6.36 -4.20 4.22
N THR A 79 6.88 -3.41 3.29
CA THR A 79 8.29 -3.03 3.25
C THR A 79 8.42 -1.52 3.03
N ALA A 80 9.16 -0.84 3.90
CA ALA A 80 9.53 0.56 3.73
C ALA A 80 10.96 0.66 3.18
N TYR A 81 11.14 1.54 2.21
CA TYR A 81 12.40 1.74 1.52
C TYR A 81 12.91 3.18 1.66
N ALA A 82 14.22 3.34 1.73
CA ALA A 82 14.91 4.61 1.52
C ALA A 82 15.04 4.91 0.03
N GLY A 83 15.35 6.17 -0.32
CA GLY A 83 15.43 6.65 -1.71
C GLY A 83 16.45 5.94 -2.60
N ASP A 84 17.39 5.20 -2.01
CA ASP A 84 18.39 4.37 -2.70
C ASP A 84 18.00 2.88 -2.80
N ALA A 85 16.74 2.55 -2.48
CA ALA A 85 16.21 1.19 -2.38
C ALA A 85 16.75 0.35 -1.22
N THR A 86 17.40 0.96 -0.23
CA THR A 86 17.71 0.29 1.03
C THR A 86 16.41 -0.02 1.78
N VAL A 87 16.26 -1.27 2.27
CA VAL A 87 15.13 -1.65 3.14
C VAL A 87 15.35 -1.04 4.52
N LEU A 88 14.39 -0.22 4.96
CA LEU A 88 14.40 0.38 6.30
C LEU A 88 13.61 -0.45 7.31
N ALA A 89 12.50 -1.06 6.88
CA ALA A 89 11.68 -1.92 7.71
C ALA A 89 10.90 -2.93 6.86
N THR A 90 10.60 -4.08 7.46
CA THR A 90 9.68 -5.08 6.91
C THR A 90 8.80 -5.62 8.04
N ALA A 91 7.52 -5.79 7.79
CA ALA A 91 6.58 -6.40 8.72
C ALA A 91 5.48 -7.15 7.99
N ASP A 92 5.02 -8.27 8.55
CA ASP A 92 3.79 -8.91 8.10
C ASP A 92 2.59 -8.27 8.80
N ALA A 93 1.46 -8.17 8.09
CA ALA A 93 0.23 -7.59 8.60
C ALA A 93 -1.00 -8.34 8.08
N ASP A 94 -2.02 -8.41 8.93
CA ASP A 94 -3.35 -8.87 8.55
C ASP A 94 -4.24 -7.67 8.18
N LEU A 95 -4.92 -7.74 7.04
CA LEU A 95 -5.88 -6.74 6.58
C LEU A 95 -7.31 -7.19 6.88
N ALA A 96 -7.96 -6.49 7.80
CA ALA A 96 -9.36 -6.70 8.14
C ALA A 96 -10.27 -5.80 7.30
N TRP A 97 -10.99 -6.39 6.33
CA TRP A 97 -11.80 -5.64 5.36
C TRP A 97 -13.24 -5.39 5.82
N THR A 98 -13.68 -4.14 5.71
CA THR A 98 -15.08 -3.73 5.87
C THR A 98 -15.64 -3.23 4.55
N ARG A 99 -16.76 -3.79 4.07
CA ARG A 99 -17.44 -3.29 2.86
C ARG A 99 -18.07 -1.92 3.13
N VAL A 100 -17.78 -0.95 2.28
CA VAL A 100 -18.26 0.45 2.41
C VAL A 100 -19.20 0.90 1.28
N GLY A 101 -19.44 0.05 0.28
CA GLY A 101 -20.39 0.36 -0.79
C GLY A 101 -20.77 -0.85 -1.66
N GLY A 102 -21.56 -0.59 -2.70
CA GLY A 102 -22.03 -1.60 -3.65
C GLY A 102 -23.24 -2.40 -3.15
N SER A 103 -23.45 -3.60 -3.71
CA SER A 103 -24.55 -4.50 -3.35
C SER A 103 -24.05 -5.92 -3.11
N GLU A 104 -24.80 -6.74 -2.37
CA GLU A 104 -24.44 -8.14 -2.15
C GLU A 104 -24.27 -8.90 -3.48
N GLN A 105 -25.16 -8.66 -4.45
CA GLN A 105 -25.16 -9.33 -5.74
C GLN A 105 -23.99 -8.93 -6.64
N CYS A 106 -23.57 -7.66 -6.63
CA CYS A 106 -22.60 -7.13 -7.59
C CYS A 106 -21.19 -6.92 -7.02
N GLY A 107 -21.00 -7.14 -5.73
CA GLY A 107 -19.76 -6.73 -5.06
C GLY A 107 -19.77 -5.26 -4.66
N GLY A 108 -18.61 -4.76 -4.21
CA GLY A 108 -18.44 -3.35 -3.88
C GLY A 108 -17.12 -3.07 -3.17
N PRO A 109 -16.75 -1.77 -3.10
CA PRO A 109 -15.53 -1.33 -2.45
C PRO A 109 -15.53 -1.69 -0.96
N SER A 110 -14.35 -2.02 -0.47
CA SER A 110 -14.07 -2.31 0.93
C SER A 110 -12.85 -1.52 1.37
N VAL A 111 -12.80 -1.19 2.66
CA VAL A 111 -11.67 -0.51 3.30
C VAL A 111 -11.13 -1.44 4.37
N ALA A 112 -9.83 -1.64 4.40
CA ALA A 112 -9.17 -2.36 5.49
C ALA A 112 -8.96 -1.44 6.69
N ASP A 113 -8.99 -2.01 7.90
CA ASP A 113 -8.50 -1.30 9.07
C ASP A 113 -7.03 -0.87 8.84
N PRO A 114 -6.62 0.33 9.30
CA PRO A 114 -5.26 0.79 9.12
C PRO A 114 -4.24 -0.09 9.84
N VAL A 115 -3.09 -0.31 9.21
CA VAL A 115 -2.00 -1.12 9.76
C VAL A 115 -0.76 -0.26 9.99
N ASP A 116 -0.07 -0.50 11.10
CA ASP A 116 1.15 0.23 11.44
C ASP A 116 2.39 -0.52 10.95
N LEU A 117 3.31 0.21 10.29
CA LEU A 117 4.65 -0.25 9.93
C LEU A 117 5.67 0.48 10.81
N PRO A 118 6.27 -0.19 11.81
CA PRO A 118 7.28 0.41 12.66
C PRO A 118 8.60 0.59 11.91
N ILE A 119 9.10 1.83 11.88
CA ILE A 119 10.39 2.20 11.29
C ILE A 119 11.43 2.32 12.40
N PRO A 120 12.46 1.45 12.42
CA PRO A 120 13.55 1.53 13.38
C PRO A 120 14.35 2.83 13.24
N GLY A 121 14.82 3.37 14.36
CA GLY A 121 15.62 4.60 14.43
C GLY A 121 16.64 4.57 15.56
#